data_AF-M0AR88-F1
#
_entry.id   AF-M0AR88-F1
#
_cell.length_a   1.000
_cell.length_b   1.000
_cell.length_c   1.000
_cell.angle_alpha   90.00
_cell.angle_beta   90.00
_cell.angle_gamma   90.00
#
_symmetry.space_group_name_H-M   'P 1'
#
loop_
_entity.id
_entity.type
_entity.pdbx_description
1 polymer ?
#
loop_
_entity_poly.entity_id
_entity_poly.type
_entity_poly.pdbx_seq_one_letter_code
_entity_poly.pdbx_strand_id
1 'polypeptide(L)' 'MPECSNCGAHVTEQYKRVFSDNTGTLHACPNCRTQQARLAGAGAGLAEEVNHEY' A
#
# COMPACT_ATOMS: atom_id res chain seq x y z
N MET A 1 -10.71 8.71 10.39
CA MET A 1 -10.46 7.43 9.71
C MET A 1 -9.11 7.49 9.04
N PRO A 2 -8.30 6.43 9.09
CA PRO A 2 -7.03 6.42 8.40
C PRO A 2 -7.22 6.59 6.89
N GLU A 3 -6.25 7.23 6.26
CA GLU A 3 -6.26 7.54 4.84
C GLU A 3 -4.97 7.05 4.18
N CYS A 4 -5.04 6.83 2.88
CA CYS A 4 -3.87 6.54 2.07
C CYS A 4 -3.11 7.82 1.78
N SER A 5 -1.81 7.86 2.08
CA SER A 5 -0.97 9.03 1.85
C SER A 5 -0.74 9.35 0.36
N ASN A 6 -1.04 8.40 -0.53
CA ASN A 6 -0.85 8.56 -1.98
C ASN A 6 -2.08 9.14 -2.69
N CYS A 7 -3.28 8.68 -2.35
CA CYS A 7 -4.51 9.15 -3.03
C CYS A 7 -5.55 9.81 -2.11
N GLY A 8 -5.32 9.87 -0.80
CA GLY A 8 -6.26 10.43 0.18
C GLY A 8 -7.52 9.58 0.41
N ALA A 9 -7.66 8.42 -0.23
CA ALA A 9 -8.82 7.56 -0.03
C ALA A 9 -8.88 7.04 1.41
N HIS A 10 -10.09 6.99 1.97
CA HIS A 10 -10.33 6.42 3.29
C HIS A 10 -10.09 4.91 3.30
N VAL A 11 -9.41 4.43 4.35
CA VAL A 11 -9.18 3.01 4.62
C VAL A 11 -9.58 2.67 6.06
N THR A 12 -9.67 1.39 6.37
CA THR A 12 -9.91 0.94 7.74
C THR A 12 -8.61 0.91 8.55
N GLU A 13 -8.69 1.03 9.87
CA GLU A 13 -7.51 0.93 10.74
C GLU A 13 -6.82 -0.42 10.66
N GLN A 14 -7.60 -1.50 10.56
CA GLN A 14 -7.06 -2.85 10.37
C GLN A 14 -6.25 -2.96 9.09
N TYR A 15 -6.71 -2.31 8.03
CA TYR A 15 -6.03 -2.31 6.75
C TYR A 15 -4.72 -1.52 6.81
N LYS A 16 -4.75 -0.31 7.38
CA LYS A 16 -3.55 0.49 7.61
C LYS A 16 -2.54 -0.34 8.39
N ARG A 17 -2.93 -0.96 9.50
CA ARG A 17 -2.06 -1.78 10.35
C ARG A 17 -1.28 -2.90 9.64
N VAL A 18 -1.88 -3.54 8.64
CA VAL A 18 -1.25 -4.69 7.94
C VAL A 18 -0.36 -4.25 6.79
N PHE A 19 -0.74 -3.16 6.12
CA PHE A 19 -0.13 -2.78 4.84
C PHE A 19 0.68 -1.49 4.90
N SER A 20 0.67 -0.75 5.99
CA SER A 20 1.55 0.40 6.15
C SER A 20 2.99 -0.03 6.38
N ASP A 21 3.91 0.90 6.13
CA ASP A 21 5.31 0.72 6.48
C ASP A 21 5.55 0.74 8.00
N ASN A 22 6.82 0.62 8.41
CA ASN A 22 7.24 0.65 9.82
C ASN A 22 6.97 2.00 10.52
N THR A 23 6.70 3.06 9.76
CA THR A 23 6.30 4.38 10.29
C THR A 23 4.79 4.50 10.45
N GLY A 24 4.04 3.49 10.01
CA GLY A 24 2.58 3.53 9.95
C GLY A 24 2.05 4.33 8.75
N THR A 25 2.85 4.58 7.72
CA THR A 25 2.43 5.29 6.51
C THR A 25 1.93 4.29 5.46
N LEU A 26 0.74 4.54 4.91
CA LEU A 26 0.14 3.69 3.87
C LEU A 26 0.32 4.34 2.50
N HIS A 27 1.26 3.80 1.71
CA HIS A 27 1.67 4.32 0.39
C HIS A 27 0.77 3.84 -0.76
N ALA A 28 0.03 2.75 -0.59
CA ALA A 28 -0.93 2.30 -1.59
C ALA A 28 -2.14 1.62 -0.97
N CYS A 29 -3.34 1.97 -1.43
CA CYS A 29 -4.63 1.37 -1.04
C CYS A 29 -5.24 0.58 -2.22
N PRO A 30 -6.45 -0.01 -2.11
CA PRO A 30 -7.02 -0.81 -3.19
C PRO A 30 -7.38 0.04 -4.42
N ASN A 31 -7.55 1.36 -4.24
CA ASN A 31 -7.76 2.30 -5.34
C ASN A 31 -6.45 2.66 -6.06
N CYS A 32 -5.30 2.55 -5.40
CA CYS A 32 -4.01 2.91 -5.98
C CYS A 32 -3.39 1.77 -6.80
N ARG A 33 -3.56 0.54 -6.32
CA ARG A 33 -2.83 -0.65 -6.79
C ARG A 33 -3.69 -1.89 -6.64
N THR A 34 -3.42 -2.88 -7.48
CA THR A 34 -4.07 -4.18 -7.41
C THR A 34 -3.75 -4.89 -6.09
N GLN A 35 -4.59 -5.85 -5.72
CA GLN A 35 -4.38 -6.69 -4.54
C GLN A 35 -3.01 -7.40 -4.58
N GLN A 36 -2.58 -7.87 -5.76
CA GLN A 36 -1.29 -8.54 -5.94
C GLN A 36 -0.12 -7.62 -5.58
N ALA A 37 -0.08 -6.40 -6.14
CA ALA A 37 0.99 -5.44 -5.87
C ALA A 37 1.04 -5.06 -4.37
N ARG A 38 -0.11 -4.96 -3.71
CA ARG A 38 -0.18 -4.65 -2.29
C ARG A 38 0.31 -5.79 -1.40
N LEU A 39 0.02 -7.04 -1.76
CA LEU A 39 0.57 -8.22 -1.09
C LEU A 39 2.07 -8.37 -1.32
N ALA A 40 2.56 -7.88 -2.47
CA ALA A 40 4.00 -7.79 -2.78
C ALA A 40 4.71 -6.61 -2.06
N GLY A 41 4.01 -5.81 -1.25
CA GLY A 41 4.62 -4.75 -0.44
C GLY A 41 4.36 -3.32 -0.91
N ALA A 42 3.53 -3.08 -1.94
CA ALA A 42 3.23 -1.72 -2.43
C ALA A 42 2.61 -0.83 -1.35
N GLY A 43 1.85 -1.42 -0.42
CA GLY A 43 1.24 -0.69 0.69
C GLY A 43 2.29 -0.02 1.59
N ALA A 44 3.43 -0.68 1.79
CA ALA A 44 4.54 -0.20 2.61
C ALA A 44 5.58 0.57 1.79
N GLY A 45 5.31 0.86 0.51
CA GLY A 45 6.26 1.51 -0.38
C GLY A 45 7.39 0.60 -0.86
N LEU A 46 7.26 -0.73 -0.70
CA LEU A 46 8.31 -1.71 -0.99
C LEU A 46 8.19 -2.36 -2.36
N ALA A 47 7.12 -2.11 -3.12
CA ALA A 47 6.91 -2.71 -4.45
C ALA A 47 7.44 -1.85 -5.60
N GLU A 48 8.49 -1.08 -5.35
CA GLU A 48 9.38 -0.73 -6.45
C GLU A 48 10.07 -2.05 -6.89
N GLU A 49 10.37 -2.20 -8.18
CA GLU A 49 11.21 -3.27 -8.75
C GLU A 49 10.71 -4.73 -8.72
N VAL A 50 9.48 -5.00 -9.21
CA VAL A 50 9.33 -6.19 -10.08
C VAL A 50 9.85 -5.80 -11.46
N ASN A 51 11.18 -5.87 -11.65
CA ASN A 51 11.76 -5.97 -12.98
C ASN A 51 11.21 -7.27 -13.57
N HIS A 52 10.08 -7.16 -14.27
CA HIS A 52 9.62 -8.17 -15.21
C HIS A 52 10.54 -8.11 -16.42
N GLU A 53 11.80 -8.49 -16.22
CA GLU A 53 12.66 -8.86 -17.32
C GLU A 53 12.30 -10.29 -17.72
N TYR A 54 12.00 -10.41 -18.99
CA TYR A 54 11.29 -11.47 -19.71
C TYR A 54 11.85 -12.87 -19.49
#